data_AF-A0A7D9HP62-F1
#
_entry.id   AF-A0A7D9HP62-F1
#
_cell.length_a   1.000
_cell.length_b   1.000
_cell.length_c   1.000
_cell.angle_alpha   90.00
_cell.angle_beta   90.00
_cell.angle_gamma   90.00
#
_symmetry.space_group_name_H-M   'P 1'
#
loop_
_entity.id
_entity.type
_entity.pdbx_description
1 polymer ?
#
loop_
_entity_poly.entity_id
_entity_poly.type
_entity_poly.pdbx_seq_one_letter_code
_entity_poly.pdbx_strand_id
1 'polypeptide(L)'
;MSVFKNIHGFVIVSCYFLLSCVSSGSIPNAKKSKVWGPGLKTDIILPARYFFIHAADKEGKLLKESPGDNTFQVDVNKKGGGRVRAWRQVLDRHDGSFIVLYRAYESVDELIINVKYDGKDVADSPYILK
;
A
#
# COMPACT_ATOMS: atom_id res chain seq x y z
N MET A 1 21.96 23.42 63.08
CA MET A 1 20.89 22.44 63.34
C MET A 1 20.03 22.38 62.09
N SER A 2 20.29 21.42 61.20
CA SER A 2 19.36 20.34 60.78
C SER A 2 17.97 20.89 60.38
N VAL A 3 17.46 20.70 59.17
CA VAL A 3 17.04 19.40 58.62
C VAL A 3 17.06 19.41 57.07
N PHE A 4 17.83 18.48 56.51
CA PHE A 4 17.66 17.92 55.15
C PHE A 4 16.55 16.85 55.20
N LYS A 5 15.61 16.80 54.24
CA LYS A 5 15.10 15.56 53.57
C LYS A 5 13.83 15.77 52.72
N ASN A 6 13.75 15.00 51.63
CA ASN A 6 12.62 14.70 50.72
C ASN A 6 12.46 15.69 49.54
N ILE A 7 13.14 15.55 48.39
CA ILE A 7 13.51 14.38 47.57
C ILE A 7 12.29 13.68 46.93
N HIS A 8 12.06 14.01 45.64
CA HIS A 8 11.68 13.11 44.52
C HIS A 8 10.26 12.52 44.38
N GLY A 9 9.20 13.14 44.91
CA GLY A 9 7.85 12.56 44.84
C GLY A 9 6.97 12.88 43.62
N PHE A 10 7.22 13.96 42.86
CA PHE A 10 6.12 14.57 42.09
C PHE A 10 6.28 14.61 40.56
N VAL A 11 7.44 14.22 40.00
CA VAL A 11 7.69 14.36 38.54
C VAL A 11 7.56 13.04 37.76
N ILE A 12 7.41 11.90 38.44
CA ILE A 12 7.41 10.59 37.76
C ILE A 12 6.01 10.15 37.29
N VAL A 13 4.93 10.78 37.77
CA VAL A 13 3.54 10.40 37.45
C VAL A 13 2.93 11.28 36.35
N SER A 14 3.73 11.64 35.34
CA SER A 14 3.23 12.18 34.07
C SER A 14 3.72 11.39 32.85
N CYS A 15 4.45 10.29 33.09
CA CYS A 15 5.08 9.47 32.05
C CYS A 15 4.37 8.12 31.84
N TYR A 16 3.06 8.04 32.10
CA TYR A 16 2.30 6.77 32.06
C TYR A 16 1.00 6.81 31.24
N PHE A 17 0.81 7.77 30.34
CA PHE A 17 -0.36 7.74 29.44
C PHE A 17 -0.02 8.14 27.99
N LEU A 18 0.99 7.49 27.42
CA LEU A 18 1.08 7.30 25.99
C LEU A 18 1.26 5.81 25.72
N LEU A 19 0.22 5.04 26.07
CA LEU A 19 0.03 3.71 25.52
C LEU A 19 -0.38 3.91 24.05
N SER A 20 0.62 4.11 23.20
CA SER A 20 0.44 4.08 21.75
C SER A 20 -0.16 2.71 21.41
N CYS A 21 -1.39 2.69 20.91
CA CYS A 21 -1.95 1.51 20.27
C CYS A 21 -1.09 1.21 19.04
N VAL A 22 -0.09 0.32 19.20
CA VAL A 22 0.52 -0.36 18.06
C VAL A 22 -0.59 -1.24 17.50
N SER A 23 -1.29 -0.71 16.50
CA SER A 23 -2.10 -1.55 15.63
C SER A 23 -1.14 -2.57 15.03
N SER A 24 -1.22 -3.81 15.49
CA SER A 24 -0.48 -4.92 14.90
C SER A 24 -1.12 -5.22 13.56
N GLY A 25 -0.84 -4.36 12.57
CA GLY A 25 -1.29 -4.53 11.20
C GLY A 25 -0.85 -5.90 10.72
N SER A 26 -1.82 -6.74 10.35
CA SER A 26 -1.56 -8.09 9.85
C SER A 26 -0.65 -8.02 8.63
N ILE A 27 0.44 -8.78 8.64
CA ILE A 27 1.47 -8.77 7.59
C ILE A 27 0.89 -9.31 6.28
N PRO A 28 0.86 -8.52 5.19
CA PRO A 28 0.39 -8.99 3.89
C PRO A 28 1.25 -10.11 3.30
N ASN A 29 0.62 -10.97 2.51
CA ASN A 29 1.26 -11.95 1.65
C ASN A 29 1.04 -11.55 0.18
N ALA A 30 2.13 -11.29 -0.54
CA ALA A 30 2.07 -10.79 -1.92
C ALA A 30 1.26 -11.70 -2.86
N LYS A 31 1.50 -13.01 -2.83
CA LYS A 31 0.86 -13.96 -3.76
C LYS A 31 -0.60 -14.26 -3.43
N LYS A 32 -0.98 -14.18 -2.16
CA LYS A 32 -2.37 -14.41 -1.74
C LYS A 32 -3.26 -13.17 -1.79
N SER A 33 -2.64 -11.99 -1.86
CA SER A 33 -3.36 -10.72 -2.05
C SER A 33 -4.05 -10.73 -3.42
N LYS A 34 -5.11 -9.93 -3.56
CA LYS A 34 -5.94 -9.86 -4.78
C LYS A 34 -5.75 -8.55 -5.49
N VAL A 35 -5.81 -8.58 -6.83
CA VAL A 35 -5.76 -7.38 -7.67
C VAL A 35 -6.85 -7.50 -8.73
N TRP A 36 -7.68 -6.47 -8.88
CA TRP A 36 -8.77 -6.47 -9.85
C TRP A 36 -9.23 -5.05 -10.18
N GLY A 37 -9.91 -4.85 -11.30
CA GLY A 37 -10.55 -3.58 -11.60
C GLY A 37 -10.54 -3.22 -13.09
N PRO A 38 -11.30 -2.19 -13.49
CA PRO A 38 -11.43 -1.80 -14.89
C PRO A 38 -10.14 -1.25 -15.49
N GLY A 39 -9.26 -0.66 -14.67
CA GLY A 39 -8.00 -0.10 -15.14
C GLY A 39 -7.05 -1.13 -15.73
N LEU A 40 -7.18 -2.41 -15.37
CA LEU A 40 -6.33 -3.49 -15.91
C LEU A 40 -6.87 -4.09 -17.21
N LYS A 41 -7.97 -3.57 -17.76
CA LYS A 41 -8.58 -4.04 -18.99
C LYS A 41 -8.26 -3.13 -20.18
N THR A 42 -8.26 -3.70 -21.37
CA THR A 42 -7.92 -3.00 -22.64
C THR A 42 -9.16 -2.50 -23.39
N ASP A 43 -10.34 -3.01 -23.07
CA ASP A 43 -11.64 -2.64 -23.65
C ASP A 43 -12.16 -1.26 -23.19
N ILE A 44 -11.47 -0.63 -22.23
CA ILE A 44 -11.88 0.65 -21.63
C ILE A 44 -10.88 1.75 -22.00
N ILE A 45 -11.34 2.73 -22.79
CA ILE A 45 -10.55 3.91 -23.21
C ILE A 45 -10.84 5.07 -22.25
N LEU A 46 -10.27 5.01 -21.04
CA LEU A 46 -10.33 6.12 -20.09
C LEU A 46 -8.97 6.81 -19.97
N PRO A 47 -8.91 8.16 -19.95
CA PRO A 47 -7.67 8.90 -19.74
C PRO A 47 -7.01 8.62 -18.38
N ALA A 48 -7.82 8.44 -17.34
CA ALA A 48 -7.39 8.02 -16.02
C ALA A 48 -8.03 6.68 -15.69
N ARG A 49 -7.22 5.73 -15.23
CA ARG A 49 -7.62 4.35 -14.97
C ARG A 49 -7.42 4.04 -13.49
N TYR A 50 -8.22 3.12 -12.98
CA TYR A 50 -8.07 2.67 -11.60
C TYR A 50 -8.30 1.17 -11.44
N PHE A 51 -7.64 0.59 -10.45
CA PHE A 51 -7.85 -0.78 -10.02
C PHE A 51 -7.68 -0.87 -8.50
N PHE A 52 -8.01 -2.03 -7.95
CA PHE A 52 -7.98 -2.30 -6.53
C PHE A 52 -6.94 -3.36 -6.20
N ILE A 53 -6.38 -3.25 -5.00
CA ILE A 53 -5.57 -4.28 -4.37
C ILE A 53 -6.22 -4.60 -3.03
N HIS A 54 -6.44 -5.88 -2.69
CA HIS A 54 -6.79 -6.31 -1.33
C HIS A 54 -5.63 -7.07 -0.74
N ALA A 55 -5.09 -6.61 0.37
CA ALA A 55 -4.10 -7.36 1.12
C ALA A 55 -4.74 -8.65 1.67
N ALA A 56 -4.01 -9.76 1.60
CA ALA A 56 -4.38 -11.00 2.27
C ALA A 56 -3.24 -11.46 3.17
N ASP A 57 -3.54 -12.20 4.23
CA ASP A 57 -2.55 -12.81 5.10
C ASP A 57 -1.91 -14.06 4.49
N LYS A 58 -1.08 -14.76 5.27
CA LYS A 58 -0.39 -15.98 4.85
C LYS A 58 -1.34 -17.15 4.62
N GLU A 59 -2.54 -17.11 5.17
CA GLU A 59 -3.60 -18.10 5.02
C GLU A 59 -4.44 -17.81 3.77
N GLY A 60 -4.47 -16.55 3.33
CA GLY A 60 -5.22 -16.07 2.16
C GLY A 60 -6.53 -15.40 2.53
N LYS A 61 -6.72 -15.10 3.81
CA LYS A 61 -7.86 -14.33 4.30
C LYS A 61 -7.58 -12.86 4.04
N LEU A 62 -8.58 -12.17 3.50
CA LEU A 62 -8.51 -10.75 3.22
C LEU A 62 -8.41 -9.96 4.52
N LEU A 63 -7.47 -9.02 4.55
CA LEU A 63 -7.33 -8.11 5.68
C LEU A 63 -8.57 -7.21 5.76
N LYS A 64 -8.99 -6.90 6.98
CA LYS A 64 -10.11 -5.98 7.24
C LYS A 64 -9.65 -4.58 7.64
N GLU A 65 -8.37 -4.45 7.95
CA GLU A 65 -7.73 -3.24 8.43
C GLU A 65 -6.53 -2.92 7.53
N SER A 66 -6.14 -1.66 7.51
CA SER A 66 -4.96 -1.24 6.77
C SER A 66 -3.68 -1.92 7.28
N PRO A 67 -2.86 -2.49 6.39
CA PRO A 67 -1.48 -2.87 6.70
C PRO A 67 -0.51 -1.68 6.73
N GLY A 68 -0.96 -0.48 6.40
CA GLY A 68 -0.19 0.77 6.41
C GLY A 68 -0.16 1.50 5.06
N ASP A 69 0.11 2.79 5.11
CA ASP A 69 0.34 3.60 3.91
C ASP A 69 1.59 3.12 3.15
N ASN A 70 1.61 3.33 1.83
CA ASN A 70 2.71 2.93 0.95
C ASN A 70 3.09 1.44 0.98
N THR A 71 2.20 0.58 1.47
CA THR A 71 2.39 -0.89 1.51
C THR A 71 2.74 -1.47 0.14
N PHE A 72 2.01 -1.05 -0.89
CA PHE A 72 2.19 -1.55 -2.25
C PHE A 72 2.96 -0.56 -3.12
N GLN A 73 3.99 -1.04 -3.81
CA GLN A 73 4.66 -0.31 -4.86
C GLN A 73 3.99 -0.66 -6.20
N VAL A 74 3.68 0.35 -6.99
CA VAL A 74 3.13 0.14 -8.34
C VAL A 74 3.98 0.92 -9.33
N ASP A 75 4.35 0.31 -10.43
CA ASP A 75 5.07 0.97 -11.53
C ASP A 75 4.32 0.77 -12.84
N VAL A 76 4.37 1.79 -13.69
CA VAL A 76 3.77 1.78 -15.03
C VAL A 76 4.89 1.95 -16.05
N ASN A 77 5.15 0.87 -16.79
CA ASN A 77 6.25 0.74 -17.73
C ASN A 77 5.69 0.45 -19.14
N LYS A 78 6.57 0.54 -20.14
CA LYS A 78 6.27 0.14 -21.52
C LYS A 78 7.07 -1.10 -21.90
N LYS A 79 6.55 -1.84 -22.88
CA LYS A 79 7.29 -2.94 -23.51
C LYS A 79 8.63 -2.48 -24.07
N GLY A 80 9.63 -3.35 -24.01
CA GLY A 80 11.00 -3.06 -24.47
C GLY A 80 11.85 -2.28 -23.47
N GLY A 81 11.28 -1.91 -22.32
CA GLY A 81 11.98 -1.23 -21.24
C GLY A 81 11.76 0.29 -21.25
N GLY A 82 11.96 0.89 -20.08
CA GLY A 82 11.75 2.32 -19.85
C GLY A 82 10.43 2.62 -19.13
N ARG A 83 10.44 3.70 -18.36
CA ARG A 83 9.27 4.21 -17.65
C ARG A 83 8.35 4.91 -18.62
N VAL A 84 7.05 4.71 -18.45
CA VAL A 84 6.05 5.55 -19.13
C VAL A 84 5.92 6.85 -18.36
N ARG A 85 5.76 7.97 -19.06
CA ARG A 85 5.38 9.23 -18.42
C ARG A 85 3.94 9.08 -17.91
N ALA A 86 3.80 8.58 -16.69
CA ALA A 86 2.52 8.35 -16.05
C ALA A 86 2.46 9.01 -14.66
N TRP A 87 1.32 9.63 -14.36
CA TRP A 87 0.98 9.95 -12.99
C TRP A 87 0.32 8.72 -12.34
N ARG A 88 0.59 8.50 -11.06
CA ARG A 88 0.08 7.36 -10.32
C ARG A 88 -0.06 7.69 -8.84
N GLN A 89 -1.11 7.16 -8.22
CA GLN A 89 -1.34 7.24 -6.79
C GLN A 89 -1.85 5.89 -6.26
N VAL A 90 -1.39 5.51 -5.07
CA VAL A 90 -1.92 4.36 -4.32
C VAL A 90 -2.53 4.93 -3.05
N LEU A 91 -3.84 4.75 -2.90
CA LEU A 91 -4.63 5.27 -1.79
C LEU A 91 -5.08 4.10 -0.91
N ASP A 92 -4.73 4.16 0.37
CA ASP A 92 -5.28 3.26 1.37
C ASP A 92 -6.74 3.64 1.66
N ARG A 93 -7.65 2.67 1.62
CA ARG A 93 -9.06 2.86 1.98
C ARG A 93 -9.34 2.54 3.45
N HIS A 94 -8.32 2.12 4.18
CA HIS A 94 -8.37 1.72 5.58
C HIS A 94 -9.29 0.51 5.89
N ASP A 95 -9.66 -0.28 4.87
CA ASP A 95 -10.45 -1.51 5.00
C ASP A 95 -9.67 -2.77 4.55
N GLY A 96 -8.34 -2.67 4.52
CA GLY A 96 -7.43 -3.69 3.98
C GLY A 96 -7.31 -3.68 2.46
N SER A 97 -8.05 -2.79 1.77
CA SER A 97 -7.94 -2.59 0.33
C SER A 97 -7.41 -1.20 -0.04
N PHE A 98 -6.89 -1.11 -1.26
CA PHE A 98 -6.26 0.08 -1.82
C PHE A 98 -6.88 0.41 -3.17
N ILE A 99 -6.98 1.70 -3.48
CA ILE A 99 -7.27 2.20 -4.84
C ILE A 99 -5.97 2.63 -5.47
N VAL A 100 -5.67 2.08 -6.65
CA VAL A 100 -4.58 2.56 -7.49
C VAL A 100 -5.17 3.37 -8.61
N LEU A 101 -4.79 4.64 -8.72
CA LEU A 101 -5.09 5.48 -9.87
C LEU A 101 -3.84 5.66 -10.70
N TYR A 102 -3.98 5.62 -12.03
CA TYR A 102 -2.90 5.97 -12.92
C TYR A 102 -3.39 6.62 -14.22
N ARG A 103 -2.56 7.48 -14.79
CA ARG A 103 -2.80 8.18 -16.05
C ARG A 103 -1.50 8.21 -16.85
N ALA A 104 -1.49 7.55 -18.01
CA ALA A 104 -0.41 7.70 -18.98
C ALA A 104 -0.59 9.02 -19.74
N TYR A 105 0.51 9.75 -19.96
CA TYR A 105 0.54 11.00 -20.73
C TYR A 105 1.11 10.82 -22.14
N GLU A 106 1.32 9.58 -22.54
CA GLU A 106 1.80 9.19 -23.87
C GLU A 106 1.04 7.92 -24.30
N SER A 107 0.85 7.78 -25.61
CA SER A 107 0.34 6.54 -26.20
C SER A 107 1.49 5.54 -26.31
N VAL A 108 1.28 4.33 -25.79
CA VAL A 108 2.22 3.22 -25.95
C VAL A 108 1.46 1.98 -26.39
N ASP A 109 2.09 1.14 -27.21
CA ASP A 109 1.48 -0.07 -27.75
C ASP A 109 1.17 -1.10 -26.67
N GLU A 110 1.98 -1.14 -25.60
CA GLU A 110 1.82 -2.13 -24.55
C GLU A 110 2.28 -1.53 -23.21
N LEU A 111 1.33 -1.39 -22.28
CA LEU A 111 1.58 -0.96 -20.91
C LEU A 111 1.83 -2.18 -20.02
N ILE A 112 2.84 -2.09 -19.17
CA ILE A 112 3.19 -3.10 -18.17
C ILE A 112 3.01 -2.48 -16.79
N ILE A 113 2.04 -2.99 -16.03
CA ILE A 113 1.76 -2.55 -14.66
C ILE A 113 2.35 -3.57 -13.69
N ASN A 114 3.40 -3.16 -12.98
CA ASN A 114 4.00 -3.97 -11.93
C ASN A 114 3.38 -3.60 -10.60
N VAL A 115 2.90 -4.58 -9.83
CA VAL A 115 2.41 -4.40 -8.47
C VAL A 115 3.28 -5.24 -7.54
N LYS A 116 3.94 -4.60 -6.59
CA LYS A 116 4.89 -5.23 -5.67
C LYS A 116 4.56 -4.96 -4.20
N TYR A 117 4.88 -5.95 -3.39
CA TYR A 117 4.94 -5.85 -1.93
C TYR A 117 6.26 -6.45 -1.48
N ASP A 118 7.09 -5.68 -0.80
CA ASP A 118 8.41 -6.10 -0.32
C ASP A 118 9.26 -6.73 -1.45
N GLY A 119 9.28 -6.05 -2.61
CA GLY A 119 10.00 -6.49 -3.81
C GLY A 119 9.38 -7.68 -4.57
N LYS A 120 8.34 -8.33 -4.04
CA LYS A 120 7.68 -9.50 -4.64
C LYS A 120 6.45 -9.12 -5.43
N ASP A 121 6.21 -9.81 -6.54
CA ASP A 121 5.01 -9.60 -7.36
C ASP A 121 3.73 -10.00 -6.62
N VAL A 122 2.79 -9.06 -6.58
CA VAL A 122 1.47 -9.21 -5.95
C VAL A 122 0.50 -9.85 -6.94
N ALA A 123 -0.19 -10.90 -6.49
CA ALA A 123 -1.08 -11.71 -7.32
C ALA A 123 -0.39 -12.11 -8.65
N ASP A 124 -1.02 -11.78 -9.78
CA ASP A 124 -0.59 -12.10 -11.14
C ASP A 124 0.30 -11.01 -11.77
N SER A 125 0.79 -10.04 -10.99
CA SER A 125 1.74 -9.04 -11.48
C SER A 125 2.94 -9.71 -12.19
N PRO A 126 3.39 -9.16 -13.34
CA PRO A 126 2.91 -7.93 -13.99
C PRO A 126 1.65 -8.10 -14.83
N TYR A 127 0.84 -7.04 -14.91
CA TYR A 127 -0.32 -6.96 -15.81
C TYR A 127 0.09 -6.30 -17.13
N ILE A 128 -0.21 -6.96 -18.25
CA ILE A 128 0.16 -6.52 -19.60
C ILE A 128 -1.11 -6.07 -20.33
N LEU A 129 -1.15 -4.80 -20.74
CA LEU A 129 -2.27 -4.19 -21.43
C LEU A 129 -1.82 -3.83 -22.85
N LYS A 130 -2.40 -4.51 -23.85
CA LYS A 130 -2.14 -4.33 -25.28
C LYS A 130 -3.26 -3.56 -25.97
#